data_AF-A0A524KL06-F1
#
_entry.id   AF-A0A524KL06-F1
#
_cell.length_a   1.000
_cell.length_b   1.000
_cell.length_c   1.000
_cell.angle_alpha   90.00
_cell.angle_beta   90.00
_cell.angle_gamma   90.00
#
_symmetry.space_group_name_H-M   'P 1'
#
loop_
_entity.id
_entity.type
_entity.pdbx_description
1 polymer ?
#
loop_
_entity_poly.entity_id
_entity_poly.type
_entity_poly.pdbx_seq_one_letter_code
_entity_poly.pdbx_strand_id
1 'polypeptide(L)'
;MMNSRLAGRIAVLVWTLAAATACADTGNAPMAADWASRIRPAHPRMFFTAESFAQVKAYVLQHEREYYERRIKNAVAALPLEPDADACERGKNKLYGPYAQMSAFVWLMEGDAEALAKARNYLVAGVDYYNRRSSARQTVNWYSASRVGAMTAYDWIYDQLTPADRKR
;
A
#
# COMPACT_ATOMS: atom_id res chain seq x y z
N MET A 1 24.53 46.36 -60.09
CA MET A 1 25.84 45.85 -60.53
C MET A 1 26.13 44.62 -59.67
N MET A 2 25.91 43.37 -60.15
CA MET A 2 26.90 42.50 -60.86
C MET A 2 28.28 42.57 -60.16
N ASN A 3 28.92 41.52 -59.67
CA ASN A 3 29.09 40.13 -60.13
C ASN A 3 29.70 39.30 -58.97
N SER A 4 29.22 38.08 -58.69
CA SER A 4 29.75 36.78 -59.14
C SER A 4 30.94 36.20 -58.34
N ARG A 5 30.63 35.10 -57.64
CA ARG A 5 31.32 33.78 -57.60
C ARG A 5 32.83 33.74 -57.32
N LEU A 6 33.21 32.99 -56.28
CA LEU A 6 34.02 31.74 -56.34
C LEU A 6 34.08 31.17 -54.90
N ALA A 7 33.41 30.06 -54.61
CA ALA A 7 33.95 28.70 -54.70
C ALA A 7 35.09 28.44 -53.70
N GLY A 8 34.74 27.90 -52.54
CA GLY A 8 35.68 27.41 -51.53
C GLY A 8 34.95 26.48 -50.55
N ARG A 9 34.60 25.29 -51.03
CA ARG A 9 34.01 24.22 -50.20
C ARG A 9 35.11 23.69 -49.28
N ILE A 10 35.14 24.12 -48.03
CA ILE A 10 35.87 23.40 -46.98
C ILE A 10 34.81 22.57 -46.24
N ALA A 11 34.67 21.33 -46.71
CA ALA A 11 33.93 20.30 -46.00
C ALA A 11 34.74 19.93 -44.75
N VAL A 12 34.36 20.46 -43.59
CA VAL A 12 34.84 19.93 -42.31
C VAL A 12 33.99 18.72 -41.99
N LEU A 13 34.49 17.57 -42.44
CA LEU A 13 33.97 16.24 -42.16
C LEU A 13 34.39 15.89 -40.72
N VAL A 14 33.60 16.29 -39.74
CA VAL A 14 33.79 15.86 -38.35
C VAL A 14 33.29 14.43 -38.24
N TRP A 15 34.22 13.49 -38.30
CA TRP A 15 34.03 12.11 -37.88
C TRP A 15 33.89 12.06 -36.36
N THR A 16 32.68 12.18 -35.82
CA THR A 16 32.41 11.68 -34.47
C THR A 16 32.06 10.20 -34.56
N LEU A 17 33.10 9.38 -34.46
CA LEU A 17 33.01 7.99 -34.04
C LEU A 17 32.71 7.98 -32.54
N ALA A 18 31.45 7.77 -32.15
CA ALA A 18 31.09 7.55 -30.76
C ALA A 18 30.13 6.34 -30.66
N ALA A 19 30.76 5.20 -30.43
CA ALA A 19 30.31 4.06 -29.64
C ALA A 19 28.84 3.63 -29.76
N ALA A 20 28.66 2.53 -30.49
CA ALA A 20 27.81 1.39 -30.14
C ALA A 20 26.54 1.70 -29.34
N THR A 21 25.42 1.72 -30.06
CA THR A 21 24.19 1.04 -29.65
C THR A 21 24.51 -0.27 -28.91
N ALA A 22 24.44 -0.24 -27.59
CA ALA A 22 24.09 -1.31 -26.66
C ALA A 22 24.70 -0.99 -25.28
N CYS A 23 24.08 -0.08 -24.52
CA CYS A 23 23.91 -0.42 -23.10
C CYS A 23 22.86 -1.53 -23.08
N ALA A 24 23.34 -2.74 -23.37
CA ALA A 24 22.64 -3.94 -23.02
C ALA A 24 22.32 -3.83 -21.53
N ASP A 25 21.05 -4.02 -21.23
CA ASP A 25 20.53 -4.34 -19.91
C ASP A 25 21.24 -5.61 -19.43
N THR A 26 22.44 -5.47 -18.89
CA THR A 26 23.22 -6.58 -18.34
C THR A 26 23.35 -6.38 -16.84
N GLY A 27 22.41 -6.98 -16.12
CA GLY A 27 22.80 -7.61 -14.85
C GLY A 27 21.90 -7.41 -13.64
N ASN A 28 20.56 -7.46 -13.75
CA ASN A 28 19.76 -7.94 -12.61
C ASN A 28 18.35 -8.52 -12.89
N ALA A 29 18.06 -9.00 -14.11
CA ALA A 29 16.72 -9.52 -14.47
C ALA A 29 16.66 -11.05 -14.74
N PRO A 30 16.89 -11.92 -13.73
CA PRO A 30 16.15 -13.19 -13.69
C PRO A 30 15.57 -13.58 -12.32
N MET A 31 16.05 -13.03 -11.20
CA MET A 31 15.53 -13.40 -9.88
C MET A 31 14.20 -12.73 -9.53
N ALA A 32 13.90 -11.54 -10.06
CA ALA A 32 12.69 -10.79 -9.70
C ALA A 32 11.39 -11.38 -10.28
N ALA A 33 11.46 -12.14 -11.37
CA ALA A 33 10.28 -12.64 -12.07
C ALA A 33 9.75 -13.97 -11.48
N ASP A 34 10.62 -14.82 -10.93
CA ASP A 34 10.26 -16.18 -10.51
C ASP A 34 9.55 -16.23 -9.14
N TRP A 35 9.86 -15.33 -8.21
CA TRP A 35 9.18 -15.36 -6.89
C TRP A 35 7.78 -14.75 -6.96
N ALA A 36 7.54 -13.77 -7.84
CA ALA A 36 6.26 -13.09 -7.97
C ALA A 36 5.15 -14.05 -8.40
N SER A 37 5.45 -15.00 -9.29
CA SER A 37 4.52 -16.05 -9.73
C SER A 37 4.17 -17.04 -8.60
N ARG A 38 4.99 -17.13 -7.56
CA ARG A 38 4.75 -17.95 -6.37
C ARG A 38 3.87 -17.26 -5.33
N ILE A 39 3.57 -15.97 -5.51
CA ILE A 39 2.63 -15.26 -4.63
C ILE A 39 1.23 -15.78 -4.95
N ARG A 40 0.65 -16.50 -4.00
CA ARG A 40 -0.75 -16.96 -4.03
C ARG A 40 -1.70 -15.80 -4.35
N PRO A 41 -2.64 -15.96 -5.32
CA PRO A 41 -3.54 -14.88 -5.71
C PRO A 41 -4.67 -14.65 -4.71
N ALA A 42 -5.04 -15.69 -3.96
CA ALA A 42 -6.11 -15.65 -2.96
C ALA A 42 -5.72 -14.78 -1.75
N HIS A 43 -6.75 -14.21 -1.13
CA HIS A 43 -6.67 -13.42 0.09
C HIS A 43 -7.43 -14.15 1.22
N PRO A 44 -7.06 -13.96 2.49
CA PRO A 44 -5.89 -13.25 3.00
C PRO A 44 -4.56 -13.93 2.64
N ARG A 45 -3.48 -13.15 2.55
CA ARG A 45 -2.11 -13.64 2.36
C ARG A 45 -1.03 -12.94 3.17
N MET A 46 -1.35 -11.83 3.81
CA MET A 46 -0.52 -11.16 4.80
C MET A 46 -0.70 -11.82 6.17
N PHE A 47 0.40 -12.31 6.75
CA PHE A 47 0.50 -12.99 8.06
C PHE A 47 -0.20 -14.35 8.19
N PHE A 48 -1.36 -14.55 7.56
CA PHE A 48 -2.07 -15.83 7.51
C PHE A 48 -2.76 -16.03 6.16
N THR A 49 -3.33 -17.21 5.97
CA THR A 49 -4.16 -17.58 4.81
C THR A 49 -5.60 -17.80 5.26
N ALA A 50 -6.55 -17.92 4.31
CA ALA A 50 -7.91 -18.34 4.65
C ALA A 50 -7.92 -19.72 5.34
N GLU A 51 -7.07 -20.64 4.88
CA GLU A 51 -6.92 -21.98 5.45
C GLU A 51 -6.29 -21.98 6.85
N SER A 52 -5.26 -21.14 7.07
CA SER A 52 -4.57 -21.08 8.37
C SER A 52 -5.30 -20.21 9.40
N PHE A 53 -6.24 -19.36 8.98
CA PHE A 53 -6.94 -18.44 9.89
C PHE A 53 -7.75 -19.17 10.96
N ALA A 54 -8.31 -20.36 10.66
CA ALA A 54 -9.01 -21.17 11.66
C ALA A 54 -8.12 -21.50 12.87
N GLN A 55 -6.83 -21.79 12.64
CA GLN A 55 -5.85 -22.06 13.71
C GLN A 55 -5.51 -20.78 14.48
N VAL A 56 -5.36 -19.64 13.79
CA VAL A 56 -5.16 -18.32 14.43
C VAL A 56 -6.32 -18.00 15.35
N LYS A 57 -7.56 -18.15 14.87
CA LYS A 57 -8.77 -17.90 15.65
C LYS A 57 -8.84 -18.81 16.89
N ALA A 58 -8.58 -20.11 16.72
CA ALA A 58 -8.53 -21.05 17.83
C ALA A 58 -7.48 -20.67 18.88
N TYR A 59 -6.26 -20.33 18.43
CA TYR A 59 -5.19 -19.90 19.32
C TYR A 59 -5.56 -18.64 20.11
N VAL A 60 -6.14 -17.63 19.43
CA VAL A 60 -6.58 -16.40 20.10
C VAL A 60 -7.64 -16.70 21.15
N LEU A 61 -8.65 -17.50 20.83
CA LEU A 61 -9.72 -17.82 21.77
C LEU A 61 -9.26 -18.66 22.97
N GLN A 62 -8.21 -19.47 22.79
CA GLN A 62 -7.68 -20.34 23.84
C GLN A 62 -6.61 -19.66 24.71
N HIS A 63 -5.71 -18.87 24.10
CA HIS A 63 -4.50 -18.37 24.77
C HIS A 63 -4.46 -16.86 24.92
N GLU A 64 -5.04 -16.11 23.98
CA GLU A 64 -4.93 -14.64 23.92
C GLU A 64 -6.29 -13.94 24.06
N ARG A 65 -7.29 -14.63 24.62
CA ARG A 65 -8.68 -14.16 24.63
C ARG A 65 -8.81 -12.83 25.35
N GLU A 66 -8.19 -12.71 26.52
CA GLU A 66 -8.23 -11.46 27.29
C GLU A 66 -7.58 -10.31 26.51
N TYR A 67 -6.44 -10.56 25.86
CA TYR A 67 -5.78 -9.54 25.06
C TYR A 67 -6.67 -9.10 23.89
N TYR A 68 -7.24 -10.06 23.15
CA TYR A 68 -8.16 -9.79 22.05
C TYR A 68 -9.35 -8.96 22.50
N GLU A 69 -10.06 -9.37 23.55
CA GLU A 69 -11.24 -8.66 24.04
C GLU A 69 -10.88 -7.26 24.57
N ARG A 70 -9.87 -7.16 25.44
CA ARG A 70 -9.58 -5.91 26.16
C ARG A 70 -8.82 -4.89 25.32
N ARG A 71 -7.97 -5.33 24.38
CA ARG A 71 -7.07 -4.44 23.64
C ARG A 71 -7.50 -4.24 22.19
N ILE A 72 -8.06 -5.26 21.55
CA ILE A 72 -8.43 -5.19 20.14
C ILE A 72 -9.91 -4.87 19.99
N LYS A 73 -10.78 -5.73 20.51
CA LYS A 73 -12.24 -5.57 20.38
C LYS A 73 -12.73 -4.28 21.02
N ASN A 74 -12.34 -4.01 22.27
CA ASN A 74 -12.71 -2.76 22.95
C ASN A 74 -12.18 -1.51 22.24
N ALA A 75 -10.98 -1.58 21.65
CA ALA A 75 -10.44 -0.47 20.88
C ALA A 75 -11.29 -0.21 19.64
N VAL A 76 -11.64 -1.25 18.88
CA VAL A 76 -12.51 -1.15 17.69
C VAL A 76 -13.91 -0.65 18.05
N ALA A 77 -14.48 -1.12 19.17
CA ALA A 77 -15.77 -0.66 19.66
C ALA A 77 -15.75 0.85 19.98
N ALA A 78 -14.64 1.36 20.51
CA ALA A 78 -14.47 2.78 20.83
C ALA A 78 -14.15 3.66 19.60
N LEU A 79 -13.81 3.08 18.45
CA LEU A 79 -13.60 3.86 17.23
C LEU A 79 -14.93 4.38 16.68
N PRO A 80 -15.00 5.65 16.21
CA PRO A 80 -16.13 6.10 15.42
C PRO A 80 -16.22 5.28 14.13
N LEU A 81 -17.44 5.12 13.61
CA LEU A 81 -17.66 4.49 12.31
C LEU A 81 -16.93 5.24 11.19
N GLU A 82 -17.04 6.57 11.21
CA GLU A 82 -16.36 7.45 10.28
C GLU A 82 -15.10 8.04 10.93
N PRO A 83 -13.91 7.82 10.35
CA PRO A 83 -12.68 8.40 10.86
C PRO A 83 -12.67 9.91 10.68
N ASP A 84 -12.20 10.61 11.70
CA ASP A 84 -11.93 12.04 11.62
C ASP A 84 -10.78 12.30 10.64
N ALA A 85 -11.05 13.02 9.56
CA ALA A 85 -10.14 13.24 8.44
C ALA A 85 -8.86 14.02 8.82
N ASP A 86 -8.90 14.78 9.92
CA ASP A 86 -7.80 15.63 10.38
C ASP A 86 -7.17 15.07 11.68
N ALA A 87 -7.58 13.87 12.10
CA ALA A 87 -7.04 13.17 13.26
C ALA A 87 -5.52 13.00 13.21
N CYS A 88 -4.96 12.73 12.02
CA CYS A 88 -3.52 12.67 11.82
C CYS A 88 -2.84 14.03 11.94
N GLU A 89 -3.51 15.12 11.55
CA GLU A 89 -2.93 16.47 11.53
C GLU A 89 -2.79 17.06 12.94
N ARG A 90 -3.73 16.75 13.84
CA ARG A 90 -3.73 17.23 15.24
C ARG A 90 -2.70 16.53 16.14
N GLY A 91 -1.72 15.83 15.57
CA GLY A 91 -0.52 15.35 16.28
C GLY A 91 -0.73 14.22 17.30
N LYS A 92 -1.92 13.61 17.39
CA LYS A 92 -2.22 12.58 18.39
C LYS A 92 -1.94 11.15 17.94
N ASN A 93 -0.93 10.92 17.08
CA ASN A 93 -0.52 9.56 16.64
C ASN A 93 -1.70 8.63 16.25
N LYS A 94 -2.79 9.18 15.72
CA LYS A 94 -3.92 8.39 15.23
C LYS A 94 -3.55 7.88 13.85
N LEU A 95 -2.98 6.68 13.79
CA LEU A 95 -2.61 6.04 12.54
C LEU A 95 -3.86 5.35 11.99
N TYR A 96 -4.29 5.68 10.77
CA TYR A 96 -5.46 5.03 10.17
C TYR A 96 -5.25 3.53 9.95
N GLY A 97 -4.02 3.12 9.62
CA GLY A 97 -3.67 1.74 9.30
C GLY A 97 -3.90 0.73 10.43
N PRO A 98 -3.39 0.94 11.65
CA PRO A 98 -3.61 0.00 12.75
C PRO A 98 -5.08 -0.08 13.14
N TYR A 99 -5.84 1.02 13.03
CA TYR A 99 -7.29 0.99 13.27
C TYR A 99 -8.02 0.19 12.20
N ALA A 100 -7.65 0.33 10.92
CA ALA A 100 -8.17 -0.52 9.86
C ALA A 100 -7.81 -2.00 10.10
N GLN A 101 -6.57 -2.30 10.50
CA GLN A 101 -6.09 -3.65 10.77
C GLN A 101 -6.85 -4.31 11.92
N MET A 102 -7.00 -3.62 13.05
CA MET A 102 -7.75 -4.14 14.20
C MET A 102 -9.22 -4.37 13.84
N SER A 103 -9.84 -3.46 13.10
CA SER A 103 -11.24 -3.60 12.67
C SER A 103 -11.42 -4.77 11.70
N ALA A 104 -10.51 -4.95 10.74
CA ALA A 104 -10.48 -6.10 9.85
C ALA A 104 -10.32 -7.42 10.64
N PHE A 105 -9.48 -7.43 11.68
CA PHE A 105 -9.30 -8.60 12.52
C PHE A 105 -10.57 -8.97 13.29
N VAL A 106 -11.26 -7.98 13.86
CA VAL A 106 -12.55 -8.21 14.56
C VAL A 106 -13.60 -8.76 13.59
N TRP A 107 -13.69 -8.22 12.36
CA TRP A 107 -14.53 -8.79 11.31
C TRP A 107 -14.21 -10.26 11.05
N LEU A 108 -12.93 -10.62 10.86
CA LEU A 108 -12.55 -12.02 10.63
C LEU A 108 -12.86 -12.93 11.83
N MET A 109 -12.69 -12.42 13.05
CA MET A 109 -12.95 -13.17 14.28
C MET A 109 -14.44 -13.38 14.53
N GLU A 110 -15.31 -12.41 14.20
CA GLU A 110 -16.69 -12.38 14.70
C GLU A 110 -17.77 -12.23 13.61
N GLY A 111 -17.40 -11.85 12.39
CA GLY A 111 -18.38 -11.49 11.36
C GLY A 111 -19.12 -10.18 11.65
N ASP A 112 -18.51 -9.29 12.44
CA ASP A 112 -19.11 -7.99 12.82
C ASP A 112 -19.11 -7.00 11.63
N ALA A 113 -20.31 -6.69 11.13
CA ALA A 113 -20.50 -5.78 10.00
C ALA A 113 -20.05 -4.34 10.29
N GLU A 114 -20.15 -3.86 11.53
CA GLU A 114 -19.67 -2.53 11.90
C GLU A 114 -18.13 -2.50 11.89
N ALA A 115 -17.49 -3.56 12.36
CA ALA A 115 -16.03 -3.70 12.28
C ALA A 115 -15.55 -3.74 10.82
N LEU A 116 -16.26 -4.43 9.93
CA LEU A 116 -15.96 -4.42 8.50
C LEU A 116 -16.09 -3.00 7.89
N ALA A 117 -17.16 -2.28 8.24
CA ALA A 117 -17.37 -0.91 7.77
C ALA A 117 -16.26 0.03 8.28
N LYS A 118 -15.88 -0.07 9.56
CA LYS A 118 -14.74 0.66 10.13
C LYS A 118 -13.44 0.34 9.39
N ALA A 119 -13.16 -0.94 9.11
CA ALA A 119 -11.96 -1.33 8.37
C ALA A 119 -11.88 -0.63 7.00
N ARG A 120 -12.99 -0.62 6.25
CA ARG A 120 -13.09 0.08 4.96
C ARG A 120 -12.92 1.59 5.10
N ASN A 121 -13.64 2.23 6.03
CA ASN A 121 -13.62 3.68 6.19
C ASN A 121 -12.23 4.19 6.59
N TYR A 122 -11.55 3.48 7.49
CA TYR A 122 -10.19 3.83 7.89
C TYR A 122 -9.16 3.59 6.77
N LEU A 123 -9.35 2.60 5.89
CA LEU A 123 -8.52 2.48 4.68
C LEU A 123 -8.68 3.69 3.77
N VAL A 124 -9.92 4.09 3.49
CA VAL A 124 -10.23 5.25 2.63
C VAL A 124 -9.62 6.53 3.21
N ALA A 125 -9.82 6.79 4.50
CA ALA A 125 -9.24 7.97 5.16
C ALA A 125 -7.71 7.96 5.15
N GLY A 126 -7.10 6.78 5.29
CA GLY A 126 -5.66 6.60 5.14
C GLY A 126 -5.16 7.02 3.76
N VAL A 127 -5.77 6.51 2.69
CA VAL A 127 -5.44 6.86 1.30
C VAL A 127 -5.62 8.36 1.06
N ASP A 128 -6.76 8.93 1.50
CA ASP A 128 -7.05 10.34 1.31
C ASP A 128 -6.03 11.24 2.03
N TYR A 129 -5.62 10.88 3.25
CA TYR A 129 -4.57 11.58 3.98
C TYR A 129 -3.24 11.56 3.22
N TYR A 130 -2.79 10.41 2.74
CA TYR A 130 -1.53 10.31 1.97
C TYR A 130 -1.60 11.10 0.66
N ASN A 131 -2.73 11.05 -0.04
CA ASN A 131 -2.95 11.82 -1.27
C ASN A 131 -2.90 13.33 -1.01
N ARG A 132 -3.56 13.82 0.04
CA ARG A 132 -3.50 15.23 0.44
C ARG A 132 -2.06 15.66 0.74
N ARG A 133 -1.33 14.91 1.59
CA ARG A 133 0.07 15.24 1.94
C ARG A 133 0.98 15.21 0.70
N SER A 134 0.83 14.22 -0.16
CA SER A 134 1.58 14.11 -1.42
C SER A 134 1.32 15.32 -2.33
N SER A 135 0.05 15.68 -2.53
CA SER A 135 -0.34 16.84 -3.36
C SER A 135 0.20 18.17 -2.81
N ALA A 136 0.27 18.30 -1.48
CA ALA A 136 0.81 19.46 -0.79
C ALA A 136 2.34 19.43 -0.67
N ARG A 137 3.03 18.40 -1.19
CA ARG A 137 4.47 18.15 -1.03
C ARG A 137 4.93 18.14 0.44
N GLN A 138 4.07 17.65 1.32
CA GLN A 138 4.34 17.56 2.75
C GLN A 138 4.85 16.17 3.11
N THR A 139 5.77 16.11 4.07
CA THR A 139 6.25 14.83 4.61
C THR A 139 5.15 14.10 5.36
N VAL A 140 5.22 12.77 5.36
CA VAL A 140 4.36 11.92 6.19
C VAL A 140 5.21 11.29 7.28
N ASN A 141 4.55 10.69 8.28
CA ASN A 141 5.25 9.92 9.29
C ASN A 141 6.15 8.86 8.62
N TRP A 142 7.43 8.83 9.00
CA TRP A 142 8.41 7.92 8.43
C TRP A 142 8.20 6.46 8.87
N TYR A 143 7.57 6.24 10.02
CA TYR A 143 7.28 4.90 10.51
C TYR A 143 6.26 4.17 9.63
N SER A 144 6.57 2.93 9.28
CA SER A 144 5.75 2.12 8.37
C SER A 144 4.56 1.43 9.04
N ALA A 145 4.38 1.53 10.36
CA ALA A 145 3.31 0.84 11.08
C ALA A 145 1.92 1.12 10.50
N SER A 146 1.64 2.37 10.09
CA SER A 146 0.37 2.71 9.43
C SER A 146 0.23 2.10 8.04
N ARG A 147 1.31 2.04 7.26
CA ARG A 147 1.28 1.46 5.92
C ARG A 147 1.13 -0.05 5.97
N VAL A 148 1.87 -0.71 6.87
CA VAL A 148 1.76 -2.15 7.11
C VAL A 148 0.36 -2.51 7.59
N GLY A 149 -0.18 -1.79 8.58
CA GLY A 149 -1.54 -2.02 9.07
C GLY A 149 -2.59 -1.84 7.98
N ALA A 150 -2.48 -0.79 7.15
CA ALA A 150 -3.39 -0.58 6.03
C ALA A 150 -3.29 -1.70 4.97
N MET A 151 -2.08 -2.07 4.53
CA MET A 151 -1.88 -3.17 3.58
C MET A 151 -2.43 -4.50 4.10
N THR A 152 -2.28 -4.74 5.40
CA THR A 152 -2.80 -5.93 6.07
C THR A 152 -4.32 -5.93 6.12
N ALA A 153 -4.93 -4.82 6.52
CA ALA A 153 -6.38 -4.69 6.53
C ALA A 153 -6.96 -4.88 5.11
N TYR A 154 -6.38 -4.22 4.11
CA TYR A 154 -6.76 -4.34 2.71
C TYR A 154 -6.71 -5.80 2.23
N ASP A 155 -5.63 -6.51 2.55
CA ASP A 155 -5.48 -7.92 2.24
C ASP A 155 -6.53 -8.79 2.94
N TRP A 156 -6.81 -8.53 4.22
CA TRP A 156 -7.71 -9.33 5.04
C TRP A 156 -9.19 -9.18 4.68
N ILE A 157 -9.60 -8.02 4.16
CA ILE A 157 -10.99 -7.76 3.74
C ILE A 157 -11.15 -7.66 2.22
N TYR A 158 -10.14 -8.07 1.46
CA TYR A 158 -10.07 -7.86 0.00
C TYR A 158 -11.34 -8.32 -0.71
N ASP A 159 -11.84 -9.51 -0.35
CA ASP A 159 -13.01 -10.13 -0.98
C ASP A 159 -14.32 -9.36 -0.70
N GLN A 160 -14.34 -8.54 0.34
CA GLN A 160 -15.47 -7.73 0.79
C GLN A 160 -15.43 -6.31 0.19
N LEU A 161 -14.29 -5.92 -0.39
CA LEU A 161 -14.15 -4.65 -1.09
C LEU A 161 -14.79 -4.71 -2.49
N THR A 162 -15.46 -3.64 -2.87
CA THR A 162 -15.95 -3.48 -4.26
C THR A 162 -14.76 -3.32 -5.23
N PRO A 163 -14.93 -3.57 -6.54
CA PRO A 163 -13.87 -3.30 -7.52
C PRO A 163 -13.39 -1.84 -7.51
N ALA A 164 -14.27 -0.89 -7.19
CA ALA A 164 -13.91 0.52 -7.03
C ALA A 164 -13.02 0.75 -5.80
N ASP A 165 -13.36 0.12 -4.67
CA ASP A 165 -12.56 0.20 -3.44
C ASP A 165 -11.18 -0.43 -3.61
N ARG A 166 -11.07 -1.52 -4.39
CA ARG A 166 -9.78 -2.19 -4.69
C ARG A 166 -8.86 -1.39 -5.61
N LYS A 167 -9.42 -0.49 -6.42
CA LYS A 167 -8.67 0.31 -7.39
C LYS A 167 -8.15 1.63 -6.81
N ARG A 168 -8.79 2.14 -5.77
CA ARG A 168 -8.50 3.44 -5.15
C ARG A 168 -7.11 3.47 -4.53
#